data_AF-A0A6V7I6W1-F1
#
_entry.id   AF-A0A6V7I6W1-F1
#
_cell.length_a   1.000
_cell.length_b   1.000
_cell.length_c   1.000
_cell.angle_alpha   90.00
_cell.angle_beta   90.00
_cell.angle_gamma   90.00
#
_symmetry.space_group_name_H-M   'P 1'
#
loop_
_entity.id
_entity.type
_entity.pdbx_description
1 polymer ?
#
loop_
_entity_poly.entity_id
_entity_poly.type
_entity_poly.pdbx_seq_one_letter_code
_entity_poly.pdbx_strand_id
1 'polypeptide(L)'
;KQAKEILRFINGHFRCKCLNAIIGPSGAGKTSLLNIICGLRDMKKGATGNILINGREVTSDRLRRVACYIPQDFAMLPMLTTRETLHFAARLKIPMADRSKINTL
;
A
#
# COMPACT_ATOMS: atom_id res chain seq x y z
N LYS A 1 -21.03 -1.60 -20.47
CA LYS A 1 -19.61 -1.14 -20.46
C LYS A 1 -18.72 -2.37 -20.62
N GLN A 2 -17.85 -2.42 -21.64
CA GLN A 2 -16.91 -3.54 -21.82
C GLN A 2 -15.85 -3.55 -20.71
N ALA A 3 -15.48 -4.75 -20.25
CA ALA A 3 -14.40 -4.94 -19.29
C ALA A 3 -13.06 -4.64 -19.98
N LYS A 4 -12.28 -3.71 -19.42
CA LYS A 4 -10.93 -3.38 -19.89
C LYS A 4 -9.91 -4.07 -19.01
N GLU A 5 -9.07 -4.87 -19.63
CA GLU A 5 -7.93 -5.51 -18.96
C GLU A 5 -6.78 -4.49 -18.80
N ILE A 6 -6.28 -4.36 -17.58
CA ILE A 6 -5.24 -3.35 -17.23
C ILE A 6 -3.87 -3.99 -17.11
N LEU A 7 -3.79 -5.20 -16.54
CA LEU A 7 -2.55 -5.94 -16.31
C LEU A 7 -2.68 -7.32 -16.95
N ARG A 8 -1.60 -7.77 -17.59
CA ARG A 8 -1.55 -9.03 -18.35
C ARG A 8 -0.28 -9.78 -18.01
N PHE A 9 -0.42 -11.00 -17.49
CA PHE A 9 0.69 -11.94 -17.24
C PHE A 9 1.96 -11.31 -16.65
N ILE A 10 1.81 -10.55 -15.57
CA ILE A 10 2.93 -9.88 -14.92
C ILE A 10 3.65 -10.86 -13.99
N ASN A 11 4.96 -10.99 -14.17
CA ASN A 11 5.86 -11.72 -13.28
C ASN A 11 6.97 -10.78 -12.80
N GLY A 12 7.42 -10.92 -11.56
CA GLY A 12 8.48 -10.08 -11.03
C GLY A 12 8.85 -10.45 -9.59
N HIS A 13 10.01 -9.96 -9.16
CA HIS A 13 10.53 -10.20 -7.81
C HIS A 13 11.12 -8.91 -7.24
N PHE A 14 10.70 -8.55 -6.03
CA PHE A 14 11.19 -7.39 -5.30
C PHE A 14 12.22 -7.83 -4.27
N ARG A 15 13.44 -7.30 -4.34
CA ARG A 15 14.50 -7.67 -3.38
C ARG A 15 14.38 -6.85 -2.09
N CYS A 16 14.58 -7.53 -0.96
CA CYS A 16 14.70 -6.87 0.33
C CYS A 16 15.98 -6.01 0.38
N LYS A 17 15.97 -4.95 1.22
CA LYS A 17 17.11 -4.02 1.42
C LYS A 17 17.60 -3.33 0.15
N CYS A 18 16.76 -3.24 -0.90
CA CYS A 18 17.07 -2.55 -2.14
C CYS A 18 15.91 -1.63 -2.52
N LEU A 19 16.23 -0.54 -3.23
CA LEU A 19 15.23 0.24 -3.94
C LEU A 19 14.77 -0.57 -5.16
N ASN A 20 13.47 -0.82 -5.26
CA ASN A 20 12.86 -1.45 -6.41
C ASN A 20 12.01 -0.41 -7.14
N ALA A 21 12.06 -0.39 -8.47
CA ALA A 21 11.36 0.59 -9.29
C ALA A 21 10.47 -0.08 -10.32
N ILE A 22 9.27 0.48 -10.51
CA ILE A 22 8.34 0.11 -11.58
C ILE A 22 8.26 1.31 -12.53
N ILE A 23 8.73 1.16 -13.75
CA ILE A 23 8.87 2.26 -14.72
C ILE A 23 8.03 1.95 -15.96
N GLY A 24 7.45 2.99 -16.55
CA GLY A 24 6.63 2.88 -17.77
C GLY A 24 5.81 4.15 -18.04
N PRO A 25 5.20 4.27 -19.23
CA PRO A 25 4.44 5.45 -19.61
C PRO A 25 3.17 5.66 -18.76
N SER A 26 2.57 6.84 -18.84
CA SER A 26 1.28 7.10 -18.18
C SER A 26 0.22 6.11 -18.68
N GLY A 27 -0.63 5.62 -17.78
CA GLY A 27 -1.64 4.61 -18.11
C GLY A 27 -1.15 3.17 -18.24
N ALA A 28 0.16 2.88 -18.11
CA ALA A 28 0.72 1.52 -18.21
C ALA A 28 0.33 0.55 -17.06
N GLY A 29 -0.53 0.97 -16.12
CA GLY A 29 -0.98 0.12 -15.02
C GLY A 29 -0.07 0.09 -13.78
N LYS A 30 0.98 0.92 -13.70
CA LYS A 30 1.91 0.98 -12.55
C LYS A 30 1.20 1.12 -11.20
N THR A 31 0.33 2.12 -11.08
CA THR A 31 -0.47 2.36 -9.87
C THR A 31 -1.44 1.21 -9.60
N SER A 32 -1.96 0.56 -10.64
CA SER A 32 -2.83 -0.60 -10.49
C SER A 32 -2.06 -1.81 -9.94
N LEU A 33 -0.84 -2.04 -10.42
CA LEU A 33 0.04 -3.08 -9.90
C LEU A 33 0.44 -2.81 -8.45
N LEU A 34 0.81 -1.57 -8.12
CA LEU A 34 1.11 -1.13 -6.75
C LEU A 34 -0.06 -1.37 -5.79
N ASN A 35 -1.28 -0.99 -6.21
CA ASN A 35 -2.49 -1.22 -5.41
C ASN A 35 -2.76 -2.70 -5.15
N ILE A 36 -2.42 -3.59 -6.09
CA ILE A 36 -2.60 -5.03 -5.93
C ILE A 36 -1.55 -5.58 -4.94
N ILE A 37 -0.27 -5.23 -5.09
CA ILE A 37 0.78 -5.73 -4.19
C ILE A 37 0.68 -5.16 -2.77
N CYS A 38 0.08 -3.99 -2.58
CA CYS A 38 -0.25 -3.44 -1.26
C CYS A 38 -1.56 -4.00 -0.68
N GLY A 39 -2.26 -4.90 -1.40
CA GLY A 39 -3.53 -5.47 -0.98
C GLY A 39 -4.71 -4.49 -1.02
N LEU A 40 -4.56 -3.29 -1.59
CA LEU A 40 -5.63 -2.28 -1.70
C LEU A 40 -6.73 -2.74 -2.66
N ARG A 41 -6.38 -3.45 -3.73
CA ARG A 41 -7.34 -4.21 -4.55
C ARG A 41 -7.46 -5.64 -4.05
N ASP A 42 -8.70 -6.09 -3.89
CA ASP A 42 -8.99 -7.48 -3.55
C ASP A 42 -8.85 -8.35 -4.80
N MET A 43 -8.03 -9.41 -4.71
CA MET A 43 -7.85 -10.39 -5.78
C MET A 43 -9.20 -11.03 -6.15
N LYS A 44 -10.09 -11.24 -5.17
CA LYS A 44 -11.43 -11.79 -5.42
C LYS A 44 -12.34 -10.87 -6.26
N LYS A 45 -11.95 -9.61 -6.48
CA LYS A 45 -12.75 -8.58 -7.18
C LYS A 45 -11.98 -7.97 -8.36
N GLY A 46 -11.41 -8.83 -9.21
CA GLY A 46 -10.92 -8.42 -10.53
C GLY A 46 -9.40 -8.48 -10.74
N ALA A 47 -8.66 -9.25 -9.92
CA ALA A 47 -7.25 -9.55 -10.18
C ALA A 47 -6.94 -11.00 -9.79
N THR A 48 -6.29 -11.76 -10.66
CA THR A 48 -5.93 -13.16 -10.41
C THR A 48 -4.42 -13.33 -10.37
N GLY A 49 -3.97 -14.42 -9.74
CA GLY A 49 -2.55 -14.74 -9.57
C GLY A 49 -2.16 -14.89 -8.10
N ASN A 50 -0.87 -15.13 -7.88
CA ASN A 50 -0.32 -15.43 -6.56
C ASN A 50 0.73 -14.37 -6.20
N ILE A 51 0.71 -13.91 -4.95
CA ILE A 51 1.73 -13.02 -4.40
C ILE A 51 2.40 -13.76 -3.25
N LEU A 52 3.72 -13.79 -3.27
CA LEU A 52 4.52 -14.43 -2.25
C LEU A 52 5.34 -13.39 -1.48
N ILE A 53 5.38 -13.52 -0.15
CA ILE A 53 6.31 -12.82 0.72
C ILE A 53 7.18 -13.88 1.39
N ASN A 54 8.50 -13.79 1.18
CA ASN A 54 9.48 -14.74 1.71
C ASN A 54 9.12 -16.20 1.40
N GLY A 55 8.69 -16.48 0.16
CA GLY A 55 8.34 -17.82 -0.32
C GLY A 55 6.98 -18.34 0.15
N ARG A 56 6.17 -17.55 0.86
CA ARG A 56 4.83 -17.94 1.30
C ARG A 56 3.76 -17.11 0.61
N GLU A 57 2.74 -17.77 0.11
CA GLU A 57 1.58 -17.10 -0.46
C GLU A 57 0.85 -16.27 0.61
N VAL A 58 0.44 -15.06 0.23
CA VAL A 58 -0.21 -14.12 1.15
C VAL A 58 -1.53 -13.61 0.61
N THR A 59 -2.49 -13.44 1.51
CA THR A 59 -3.80 -12.85 1.21
C THR A 59 -3.72 -11.33 1.13
N SER A 60 -4.70 -10.71 0.47
CA SER A 60 -4.85 -9.26 0.40
C SER A 60 -4.94 -8.60 1.79
N ASP A 61 -5.60 -9.25 2.76
CA ASP A 61 -5.65 -8.77 4.15
C ASP A 61 -4.27 -8.73 4.80
N ARG A 62 -3.49 -9.79 4.65
CA ARG A 62 -2.13 -9.85 5.20
C ARG A 62 -1.22 -8.81 4.54
N LEU A 63 -1.33 -8.60 3.22
CA LEU A 63 -0.61 -7.56 2.50
C LEU A 63 -0.89 -6.16 3.08
N ARG A 64 -2.15 -5.82 3.34
CA ARG A 64 -2.52 -4.53 3.95
C ARG A 64 -1.91 -4.30 5.33
N ARG A 65 -1.68 -5.37 6.11
CA ARG A 65 -1.09 -5.26 7.44
C ARG A 65 0.43 -5.07 7.42
N VAL A 66 1.10 -5.54 6.37
CA VAL A 66 2.58 -5.51 6.27
C VAL A 66 3.11 -4.46 5.29
N ALA A 67 2.26 -3.94 4.40
CA ALA A 67 2.61 -2.89 3.46
C ALA A 67 2.20 -1.51 3.98
N CYS A 68 3.03 -0.50 3.67
CA CYS A 68 2.66 0.90 3.76
C CYS A 68 2.50 1.45 2.34
N TYR A 69 1.38 2.11 2.06
CA TYR A 69 1.10 2.71 0.75
C TYR A 69 0.96 4.21 0.89
N ILE A 70 1.67 4.94 0.04
CA ILE A 70 1.58 6.40 -0.07
C ILE A 70 0.87 6.68 -1.41
N PRO A 71 -0.35 7.24 -1.39
CA PRO A 71 -1.07 7.55 -2.62
C PRO A 71 -0.40 8.69 -3.39
N GLN A 72 -0.64 8.73 -4.70
CA GLN A 72 -0.16 9.80 -5.57
C GLN A 72 -0.76 11.16 -5.16
N ASP A 73 -2.06 11.18 -4.89
CA ASP A 73 -2.77 12.35 -4.38
C ASP A 73 -3.14 12.09 -2.91
N PHE A 74 -2.66 12.96 -2.01
CA PHE A 74 -2.94 12.90 -0.59
C PHE A 74 -3.55 14.23 -0.12
N ALA A 75 -4.76 14.16 0.44
CA ALA A 75 -5.41 15.33 1.02
C ALA A 75 -4.90 15.55 2.46
N MET A 76 -4.22 16.67 2.68
CA MET A 76 -3.83 17.13 4.02
C MET A 76 -5.00 17.85 4.69
N LEU A 77 -5.01 17.87 6.03
CA LEU A 77 -5.96 18.65 6.82
C LEU A 77 -5.42 20.09 6.93
N PRO A 78 -6.02 21.07 6.22
CA PRO A 78 -5.42 22.40 6.05
C PRO A 78 -5.34 23.22 7.34
N MET A 79 -6.12 22.83 8.36
CA MET A 79 -6.19 23.53 9.64
C MET A 79 -5.25 22.93 10.70
N LEU A 80 -4.49 21.87 10.36
CA LEU A 80 -3.58 21.23 11.29
C LEU A 80 -2.13 21.49 10.89
N THR A 81 -1.29 21.71 11.90
CA THR A 81 0.17 21.66 11.73
C THR A 81 0.62 20.23 11.43
N THR A 82 1.85 20.10 10.91
CA THR A 82 2.47 18.78 10.68
C THR A 82 2.54 17.95 11.96
N ARG A 83 2.89 18.57 13.09
CA ARG A 83 2.97 17.90 14.40
C ARG A 83 1.61 17.36 14.82
N GLU A 84 0.56 18.17 14.73
CA GLU A 84 -0.80 17.76 15.08
C GLU A 84 -1.30 16.63 14.18
N THR A 85 -1.05 16.72 12.87
CA THR A 85 -1.42 15.68 11.91
C THR A 85 -0.72 14.35 12.24
N LEU A 86 0.58 14.39 12.53
CA LEU A 86 1.33 13.18 12.90
C LEU A 86 0.87 12.62 14.25
N HIS A 87 0.64 13.49 15.24
CA HIS A 87 0.15 13.09 16.56
C HIS A 87 -1.24 12.44 16.46
N PHE A 88 -2.13 13.00 15.64
CA PHE A 88 -3.45 12.43 15.37
C PHE A 88 -3.35 11.06 14.69
N ALA A 89 -2.55 10.95 13.62
CA ALA A 89 -2.33 9.68 12.92
C ALA A 89 -1.73 8.60 13.84
N ALA A 90 -0.74 8.97 14.68
CA ALA A 90 -0.12 8.07 15.64
C ALA A 90 -1.13 7.55 16.66
N ARG A 91 -1.98 8.41 17.22
CA ARG A 91 -3.03 8.00 18.20
C ARG A 91 -4.05 7.03 17.61
N LEU A 92 -4.35 7.15 16.32
CA LEU A 92 -5.26 6.24 15.62
C LEU A 92 -4.62 4.88 15.31
N LYS A 93 -3.31 4.86 15.03
CA LYS A 93 -2.61 3.63 14.61
C LYS A 93 -2.08 2.80 15.77
N ILE A 94 -1.69 3.44 16.87
CA ILE A 94 -1.03 2.78 18.00
C ILE A 94 -2.07 2.33 19.04
N PRO A 95 -2.01 1.06 19.53
CA PRO A 95 -2.87 0.57 20.60
C PRO A 95 -2.80 1.43 21.86
N MET A 96 -3.89 1.52 22.62
CA MET A 96 -3.95 2.37 23.82
C MET A 96 -2.83 2.10 24.84
N ALA A 97 -2.41 0.84 24.97
CA ALA A 97 -1.34 0.42 25.88
C ALA A 97 0.03 1.05 25.55
N ASP A 98 0.27 1.44 24.30
CA ASP A 98 1.56 1.99 23.84
C ASP A 98 1.55 3.52 23.66
N ARG A 99 0.44 4.19 24.00
CA ARG A 99 0.27 5.64 23.72
C ARG A 99 1.16 6.56 24.53
N SER A 100 1.75 6.09 25.64
CA SER A 100 2.70 6.87 26.44
C SER A 100 3.90 7.37 25.62
N LYS A 101 4.24 6.65 24.53
CA LYS A 101 5.32 7.00 23.59
C LYS A 101 4.97 8.11 22.60
N ILE A 102 3.67 8.46 22.46
CA ILE A 102 3.20 9.44 21.47
C ILE A 102 3.40 10.88 21.96
N ASN A 103 3.31 11.11 23.27
CA ASN A 103 3.47 12.44 23.87
C ASN A 103 4.91 12.99 23.77
N THR A 104 5.84 12.20 23.23
CA THR A 104 7.24 12.58 22.99
C THR A 104 7.49 13.04 21.55
N LEU A 105 6.48 12.99 20.68
CA LEU A 105 6.49 13.51 19.30
C LEU A 105 6.05 14.98 19.25
#